data_AF-A0A2R6J8R4-F1
#
_entry.id   AF-A0A2R6J8R4-F1
#
_cell.length_a   1.000
_cell.length_b   1.000
_cell.length_c   1.000
_cell.angle_alpha   90.00
_cell.angle_beta   90.00
_cell.angle_gamma   90.00
#
_symmetry.space_group_name_H-M   'P 1'
#
loop_
_entity.id
_entity.type
_entity.pdbx_description
1 polymer ?
#
loop_
_entity_poly.entity_id
_entity_poly.type
_entity_poly.pdbx_seq_one_letter_code
_entity_poly.pdbx_strand_id
1 'polypeptide(L)' 'FDVYEAADYNVGVTNQPHSEVASLAVFLDRLFGGRQFDREWTDATHRVVPKETGKLVESVEE' A
#
# COMPACT_ATOMS: atom_id res chain seq x y z
N PHE A 1 -9.34 -8.35 -26.08
CA PHE A 1 -9.29 -7.06 -25.38
C PHE A 1 -10.17 -7.10 -24.13
N ASP A 2 -10.40 -8.31 -23.61
CA ASP A 2 -11.59 -8.61 -22.81
C ASP A 2 -11.53 -7.91 -21.45
N VAL A 3 -10.33 -7.77 -20.88
CA VAL A 3 -10.10 -7.00 -19.65
C VAL A 3 -10.26 -5.50 -19.87
N TYR A 4 -9.81 -4.97 -21.02
CA TYR A 4 -9.94 -3.55 -21.36
C TYR A 4 -11.41 -3.16 -21.61
N GLU A 5 -12.17 -4.05 -22.24
CA GLU A 5 -13.58 -3.85 -22.56
C GLU A 5 -14.50 -4.10 -21.35
N ALA A 6 -14.14 -5.04 -20.47
CA ALA A 6 -14.92 -5.34 -19.27
C ALA A 6 -14.70 -4.35 -18.12
N ALA A 7 -13.60 -3.58 -18.14
CA ALA A 7 -13.30 -2.61 -17.09
C ALA A 7 -14.10 -1.31 -17.27
N ASP A 8 -14.68 -0.80 -16.18
CA ASP A 8 -15.31 0.52 -16.16
C ASP A 8 -14.29 1.64 -16.46
N TYR A 9 -13.04 1.44 -16.02
CA TYR A 9 -11.95 2.38 -16.21
C TYR A 9 -10.65 1.68 -16.59
N ASN A 10 -9.99 2.23 -17.62
CA ASN A 10 -8.63 1.90 -17.98
C ASN A 10 -7.71 3.03 -17.52
N VAL A 11 -7.12 2.89 -16.33
CA VAL A 11 -6.34 3.96 -15.69
C VAL A 11 -4.85 3.72 -15.84
N GLY A 12 -4.15 4.68 -16.43
CA GLY A 12 -2.68 4.73 -16.43
C GLY A 12 -2.16 5.42 -15.18
N VAL A 13 -1.34 4.74 -14.39
CA VAL A 13 -0.52 5.39 -13.35
C VAL A 13 0.77 5.81 -14.02
N THR A 14 0.84 7.06 -14.46
CA THR A 14 1.81 7.53 -15.46
C THR A 14 1.61 6.88 -16.85
N ASN A 15 2.27 7.43 -17.87
CA ASN A 15 2.27 6.89 -19.23
C ASN A 15 3.64 6.32 -19.64
N GLN A 16 4.53 6.06 -18.67
CA GLN A 16 5.84 5.48 -18.92
C GLN A 16 5.82 3.99 -18.55
N PRO A 17 6.57 3.12 -19.26
CA PRO A 17 6.67 1.72 -18.88
C PRO A 17 7.41 1.59 -17.54
N HIS A 18 6.77 0.99 -16.54
CA HIS A 18 7.35 0.73 -15.22
C HIS A 18 6.69 -0.47 -14.52
N SER A 19 7.03 -0.67 -13.25
CA SER A 19 6.54 -1.79 -12.43
C SER A 19 5.05 -1.68 -12.11
N GLU A 20 4.31 -2.77 -12.29
CA GLU A 20 2.93 -2.96 -11.84
C GLU A 20 2.75 -2.77 -10.31
N VAL A 21 3.76 -3.14 -9.52
CA VAL A 21 3.76 -2.96 -8.06
C VAL A 21 3.77 -1.48 -7.72
N ALA A 22 4.59 -0.69 -8.43
CA ALA A 22 4.61 0.77 -8.28
C ALA A 22 3.29 1.41 -8.72
N SER A 23 2.69 0.95 -9.83
CA SER A 23 1.37 1.40 -10.29
C SER A 23 0.33 1.20 -9.21
N LEU A 24 0.24 -0.02 -8.66
CA LEU A 24 -0.75 -0.35 -7.64
C LEU A 24 -0.52 0.44 -6.34
N ALA A 25 0.72 0.59 -5.89
CA ALA A 25 1.05 1.33 -4.67
C ALA A 25 0.62 2.80 -4.76
N VAL A 26 0.94 3.48 -5.87
CA VAL A 26 0.56 4.89 -6.07
C VAL A 26 -0.95 5.03 -6.29
N PHE A 27 -1.58 4.12 -7.03
CA PHE A 27 -3.03 4.13 -7.20
C PHE A 27 -3.76 4.02 -5.86
N LEU A 28 -3.38 3.06 -5.02
CA LEU A 28 -4.00 2.85 -3.71
C LEU A 28 -3.69 4.00 -2.74
N ASP A 29 -2.49 4.58 -2.78
CA ASP A 29 -2.15 5.77 -1.98
C ASP A 29 -3.09 6.94 -2.29
N ARG A 30 -3.33 7.22 -3.58
CA ARG A 30 -4.24 8.29 -4.01
C ARG A 30 -5.71 7.96 -3.73
N LEU A 31 -6.11 6.70 -3.89
CA LEU A 31 -7.47 6.25 -3.63
C LEU A 31 -7.82 6.34 -2.14
N PHE A 32 -6.90 5.94 -1.26
CA PHE A 32 -7.12 5.95 0.18
C PHE A 32 -6.77 7.29 0.84
N GLY A 33 -5.95 8.11 0.19
CA GLY A 33 -5.56 9.43 0.69
C GLY A 33 -4.71 9.34 1.95
N GLY A 34 -3.80 8.37 2.03
CA GLY A 34 -2.92 8.16 3.18
C GLY A 34 -3.53 7.34 4.33
N ARG A 35 -4.85 7.11 4.35
CA ARG A 35 -5.53 6.35 5.43
C ARG A 35 -5.06 4.91 5.58
N GLN A 36 -4.35 4.36 4.58
CA GLN A 36 -3.71 3.06 4.70
C GLN A 36 -2.67 2.99 5.83
N PHE A 37 -2.08 4.12 6.22
CA PHE A 37 -1.09 4.19 7.30
C PHE A 37 -1.73 4.14 8.70
N ASP A 38 -3.02 4.46 8.81
CA ASP A 38 -3.78 4.39 10.07
C ASP A 38 -4.32 2.98 10.34
N ARG A 39 -4.10 2.04 9.42
CA ARG A 39 -4.61 0.67 9.55
C ARG A 39 -3.88 -0.09 10.65
N GLU A 40 -4.65 -0.56 11.62
CA GLU A 40 -4.19 -1.47 12.66
C GLU A 40 -4.44 -2.94 12.29
N TRP A 41 -3.61 -3.83 12.84
CA TRP A 41 -3.71 -5.28 12.66
C TRP A 41 -4.02 -5.91 14.01
N THR A 42 -5.19 -6.53 14.15
CA THR A 42 -5.72 -7.06 15.43
C THR A 42 -4.92 -8.24 15.97
N ASP A 43 -4.31 -9.03 15.10
CA ASP A 43 -3.64 -10.30 15.45
C ASP A 43 -2.15 -10.26 15.09
N ALA A 44 -1.54 -9.07 15.09
CA ALA A 44 -0.11 -8.94 14.89
C ALA A 44 0.65 -9.47 16.11
N THR A 45 1.69 -10.27 15.91
CA THR A 45 2.57 -10.71 17.02
C THR A 45 3.63 -9.66 17.35
N HIS A 46 3.97 -8.79 16.40
CA HIS A 46 4.99 -7.77 16.53
C HIS A 46 4.58 -6.48 15.82
N ARG A 47 5.05 -5.34 16.35
CA ARG A 47 4.90 -4.03 15.72
C ARG A 47 6.26 -3.37 15.55
N VAL A 48 6.50 -2.78 14.39
CA VAL A 48 7.65 -1.92 14.16
C VAL A 48 7.31 -0.51 14.64
N VAL A 49 8.14 0.04 15.53
CA VAL A 49 7.98 1.41 16.04
C VAL A 49 8.81 2.37 15.17
N PRO A 50 8.23 3.44 14.61
CA PRO A 50 8.99 4.45 13.86
C PRO A 50 10.13 5.04 14.69
N LYS A 51 11.34 5.04 14.13
CA LYS A 51 12.55 5.61 14.74
C LYS A 51 13.28 6.43 13.69
N GLU A 52 13.82 7.59 14.10
CA GLU A 52 14.68 8.43 13.24
C GLU A 52 15.94 7.66 12.78
N THR A 53 16.52 6.83 13.65
CA THR A 53 17.65 5.97 13.30
C THR A 53 17.57 4.66 14.09
N GLY A 54 17.95 3.56 13.44
CA GLY A 54 17.88 2.20 13.99
C GLY A 54 16.53 1.53 13.75
N LYS A 55 16.38 0.33 14.32
CA LYS A 55 15.18 -0.50 14.21
C LYS A 55 14.71 -0.87 15.62
N LEU A 56 13.46 -0.51 15.94
CA LEU A 56 12.76 -0.96 17.15
C LEU A 56 11.57 -1.82 16.74
N VAL A 57 11.48 -3.00 17.32
CA VAL A 57 10.37 -3.94 17.15
C VAL A 57 9.95 -4.39 18.53
N GLU A 58 8.65 -4.34 18.80
CA GLU A 58 8.05 -4.74 20.07
C GLU A 58 7.11 -5.93 19.81
N SER A 59 7.07 -6.88 20.74
CA SER A 59 6.01 -7.90 20.77
C SER A 59 4.69 -7.23 21.14
N VAL A 60 3.60 -7.67 20.52
CA VAL A 60 2.23 -7.18 20.83
C VAL A 60 1.55 -8.09 21.87
N GLU A 61 2.30 -9.04 22.44
CA GLU A 61 1.89 -9.86 23.59
C GLU A 61 1.70 -8.95 24.83
N GLU A 62 0.65 -9.20 25.62
CA GLU A 62 0.41 -8.53 26.92
C GLU A 62 1.54 -8.75 27.93
#